data_AF-A0A1W9HUN5-F1
#
_entry.id   AF-A0A1W9HUN5-F1
#
_cell.length_a   1.000
_cell.length_b   1.000
_cell.length_c   1.000
_cell.angle_alpha   90.00
_cell.angle_beta   90.00
_cell.angle_gamma   90.00
#
_symmetry.space_group_name_H-M   'P 1'
#
loop_
_entity.id
_entity.type
_entity.pdbx_description
1 polymer ?
#
loop_
_entity_poly.entity_id
_entity_poly.type
_entity_poly.pdbx_seq_one_letter_code
_entity_poly.pdbx_strand_id
1 'polypeptide(L)' 'MKYKIEISHVCGGFASCGTCRVHVKSDLNDLPPREGLELEMAEDRGFVDFERLSCQLTPYPGLEIMIPQNKKGSNK' A
#
# COMPACT_ATOMS: atom_id res chain seq x y z
N MET A 1 -3.61 16.66 -2.14
CA MET A 1 -2.76 16.14 -1.04
C MET A 1 -2.96 16.98 0.21
N LYS A 2 -3.67 16.49 1.24
CA LYS A 2 -4.10 17.32 2.38
C LYS A 2 -3.03 17.54 3.46
N TYR A 3 -2.14 16.55 3.65
CA TYR A 3 -1.22 16.50 4.79
C TYR A 3 0.28 16.56 4.42
N LYS A 4 0.61 16.91 3.17
CA LYS A 4 2.00 17.03 2.66
C LYS A 4 2.89 15.77 2.84
N ILE A 5 2.27 14.59 2.98
CA ILE A 5 2.98 13.30 2.93
C ILE A 5 2.94 12.80 1.50
N GLU A 6 4.10 12.61 0.90
CA GLU A 6 4.23 12.13 -0.48
C GLU A 6 4.22 10.60 -0.52
N ILE A 7 3.15 10.04 -1.09
CA ILE A 7 3.06 8.63 -1.45
C ILE A 7 2.87 8.57 -2.96
N SER A 8 3.68 7.79 -3.67
CA SER A 8 3.60 7.72 -5.14
C SER A 8 2.31 7.01 -5.58
N HIS A 9 1.61 7.56 -6.58
CA HIS A 9 0.33 7.05 -7.06
C HIS A 9 0.21 7.22 -8.58
N VAL A 10 1.14 6.63 -9.34
CA VAL A 10 1.26 6.83 -10.79
C VAL A 10 -0.01 6.47 -11.55
N CYS A 11 -0.74 5.44 -11.12
CA CYS A 11 -2.01 5.06 -11.72
C CYS A 11 -3.20 5.93 -11.27
N GLY A 12 -3.05 6.91 -10.39
CA GLY A 12 -4.18 7.71 -9.90
C GLY A 12 -5.17 6.98 -8.98
N GLY A 13 -4.85 5.77 -8.51
CA GLY A 13 -5.70 5.02 -7.58
C GLY A 13 -6.49 3.86 -8.18
N PHE A 14 -6.12 3.38 -9.38
CA PHE A 14 -6.77 2.24 -10.05
C PHE A 14 -6.12 0.87 -9.77
N ALA A 15 -5.39 0.74 -8.66
CA ALA A 15 -4.73 -0.51 -8.24
C ALA A 15 -3.87 -1.22 -9.32
N SER A 16 -3.28 -0.48 -10.26
CA SER A 16 -2.55 -1.06 -11.40
C SER A 16 -1.03 -0.82 -11.41
N CYS A 17 -0.48 -0.02 -10.48
CA CYS A 17 0.94 0.37 -10.48
C CYS A 17 1.79 -0.12 -9.28
N GLY A 18 1.17 -0.40 -8.13
CA GLY A 18 1.88 -0.74 -6.90
C GLY A 18 2.71 0.37 -6.24
N THR A 19 2.79 1.58 -6.81
CA THR A 19 3.68 2.65 -6.29
C THR A 19 3.23 3.22 -4.95
N CYS A 20 1.97 3.00 -4.58
CA CYS A 20 1.38 3.42 -3.30
C CYS A 20 1.48 2.32 -2.23
N ARG A 21 2.37 1.34 -2.41
CA ARG A 21 2.57 0.26 -1.45
C ARG A 21 3.04 0.83 -0.11
N VAL A 22 2.37 0.40 0.96
CA VAL A 22 2.69 0.73 2.36
C VAL A 22 2.74 -0.55 3.19
N HIS A 23 3.43 -0.49 4.33
CA HIS A 23 3.47 -1.57 5.31
C HIS A 23 2.57 -1.19 6.49
N VAL A 24 1.58 -2.00 6.80
CA VAL A 24 0.76 -1.88 8.01
C VAL A 24 1.59 -2.24 9.23
N LYS A 25 1.50 -1.42 10.28
CA LYS A 25 2.23 -1.56 11.54
C LYS A 25 1.33 -1.82 12.74
N SER A 26 0.04 -1.48 12.63
CA SER A 26 -1.00 -1.86 13.58
C SER A 26 -1.31 -3.37 13.50
N ASP A 27 -2.16 -3.86 14.41
CA ASP A 27 -2.63 -5.25 14.42
C ASP A 27 -3.29 -5.60 13.07
N LEU A 28 -2.93 -6.75 12.51
CA LEU A 28 -3.49 -7.24 11.25
C LEU A 28 -4.88 -7.84 11.42
N ASN A 29 -5.31 -8.17 12.64
CA ASN A 29 -6.67 -8.66 12.91
C ASN A 29 -7.74 -7.58 12.63
N ASP A 30 -7.38 -6.31 12.79
CA ASP A 30 -8.25 -5.16 12.51
C ASP A 30 -8.14 -4.69 11.04
N LEU A 31 -7.23 -5.28 10.26
CA LEU A 31 -7.01 -4.92 8.87
C LEU A 31 -8.10 -5.54 8.00
N PRO A 32 -8.95 -4.76 7.31
CA PRO A 32 -9.95 -5.31 6.42
C PRO A 32 -9.29 -6.15 5.32
N PRO A 33 -9.93 -7.22 4.84
CA PRO A 33 -9.39 -8.06 3.78
C PRO A 33 -9.13 -7.25 2.51
N ARG A 34 -8.28 -7.79 1.63
CA ARG A 34 -8.13 -7.26 0.26
C ARG A 34 -9.35 -7.69 -0.55
N GLU A 35 -9.83 -6.80 -1.40
CA GLU A 35 -10.95 -7.07 -2.30
C GLU A 35 -10.65 -6.52 -3.70
N GLY A 36 -11.35 -7.06 -4.72
CA GLY A 36 -11.28 -6.60 -6.11
C GLY A 36 -9.85 -6.49 -6.65
N LEU A 37 -9.55 -5.36 -7.30
CA LEU A 37 -8.27 -5.13 -7.96
C LEU A 37 -7.07 -5.10 -7.00
N GLU A 38 -7.26 -4.77 -5.73
CA GLU A 38 -6.17 -4.85 -4.75
C GLU A 38 -5.75 -6.30 -4.52
N LEU A 39 -6.71 -7.21 -4.41
CA LEU A 39 -6.46 -8.64 -4.22
C LEU A 39 -5.70 -9.20 -5.43
N GLU A 40 -6.19 -8.93 -6.63
CA GLU A 40 -5.54 -9.37 -7.88
C GLU A 40 -4.09 -8.86 -7.98
N MET A 41 -3.84 -7.58 -7.69
CA MET A 41 -2.49 -7.01 -7.70
C MET A 41 -1.60 -7.62 -6.59
N ALA A 42 -2.15 -7.86 -5.41
CA ALA A 42 -1.41 -8.46 -4.30
C ALA A 42 -0.98 -9.90 -4.63
N GLU A 43 -1.86 -10.69 -5.25
CA GLU A 43 -1.56 -12.04 -5.71
C GLU A 43 -0.51 -12.05 -6.83
N ASP A 44 -0.70 -11.22 -7.87
CA ASP A 44 0.23 -11.09 -9.00
C ASP A 44 1.65 -10.70 -8.55
N ARG A 45 1.76 -9.82 -7.55
CA ARG A 45 3.05 -9.29 -7.06
C ARG A 45 3.58 -9.98 -5.82
N GLY A 46 2.86 -10.96 -5.27
CA GLY A 46 3.25 -11.70 -4.06
C GLY A 46 3.36 -10.82 -2.82
N PHE A 47 2.40 -9.93 -2.58
CA PHE A 47 2.37 -9.10 -1.38
C PHE A 47 2.18 -9.96 -0.13
N VAL A 48 2.96 -9.69 0.91
CA VAL A 48 2.76 -10.31 2.23
C VAL A 48 1.62 -9.61 2.98
N ASP A 49 1.10 -10.23 4.04
CA ASP A 49 -0.14 -9.80 4.71
C ASP A 49 -0.16 -8.33 5.16
N PHE A 50 0.97 -7.81 5.63
CA PHE A 50 1.08 -6.41 6.05
C PHE A 50 1.29 -5.41 4.90
N GLU A 51 1.50 -5.87 3.67
CA GLU A 51 1.66 -4.98 2.51
C GLU A 51 0.31 -4.65 1.88
N ARG A 52 0.01 -3.35 1.76
CA ARG A 52 -1.26 -2.84 1.22
C ARG A 52 -1.03 -1.75 0.20
N LEU A 53 -2.01 -1.54 -0.68
CA LEU A 53 -2.07 -0.36 -1.53
C LEU A 53 -2.78 0.76 -0.76
N SER A 54 -2.07 1.82 -0.41
CA SER A 54 -2.65 2.90 0.40
C SER A 54 -3.81 3.63 -0.30
N CYS A 55 -3.92 3.51 -1.63
CA CYS A 55 -5.04 4.06 -2.38
C CYS A 55 -6.31 3.21 -2.34
N GLN A 56 -6.22 1.95 -1.90
CA GLN A 56 -7.35 1.02 -1.78
C GLN A 56 -7.77 0.80 -0.31
N LEU A 57 -6.82 0.94 0.63
CA LEU A 57 -7.10 0.78 2.06
C LEU A 57 -7.88 1.99 2.63
N THR A 58 -9.10 1.73 3.09
CA THR A 58 -9.90 2.73 3.82
C THR A 58 -9.33 2.93 5.24
N PRO A 59 -9.05 4.17 5.69
CA PRO A 59 -8.53 4.43 7.03
C PRO A 59 -9.52 4.03 8.13
N TYR A 60 -9.01 3.47 9.23
CA TYR A 60 -9.77 3.16 10.44
C TYR A 60 -9.02 3.63 11.71
N PRO A 61 -9.70 3.80 12.86
CA PRO A 61 -9.05 4.23 14.10
C PRO A 61 -7.93 3.28 14.52
N GLY A 62 -6.74 3.82 14.81
CA GLY A 62 -5.59 3.02 15.20
C GLY A 62 -4.78 2.43 14.03
N LEU A 63 -5.15 2.68 12.78
CA LEU A 63 -4.33 2.29 11.63
C LEU A 63 -2.99 3.03 11.65
N GLU A 64 -1.91 2.26 11.76
CA GLU A 64 -0.55 2.76 11.61
C GLU A 64 0.09 2.16 10.36
N ILE A 65 0.72 2.99 9.54
CA ILE A 65 1.39 2.57 8.30
C ILE A 65 2.78 3.18 8.19
N MET A 66 3.64 2.49 7.45
CA MET A 66 4.98 2.93 7.10
C MET A 66 5.12 2.94 5.58
N ILE A 67 5.65 4.04 5.03
CA ILE A 67 6.04 4.11 3.62
C ILE A 67 7.40 3.40 3.50
N PRO A 68 7.51 2.28 2.76
CA PRO A 68 8.78 1.60 2.58
C PRO A 68 9.75 2.52 1.84
N GLN A 69 10.95 2.66 2.38
CA GLN A 69 12.04 3.35 1.69
C GLN A 69 12.46 2.47 0.50
N ASN A 70 12.22 2.92 -0.73
CA ASN A 70 12.84 2.27 -1.87
C ASN A 70 14.36 2.39 -1.72
N LYS A 71 15.06 1.25 -1.63
CA LYS A 71 16.48 1.23 -2.02
C LYS A 71 16.49 1.70 -3.47
N LYS A 72 16.99 2.92 -3.72
CA LYS A 72 17.25 3.39 -5.09
C LYS A 72 17.90 2.23 -5.83
N GLY A 73 17.33 1.87 -6.98
CA GLY A 73 17.91 0.86 -7.85
C GLY A 73 19.41 1.10 -7.96
N SER A 74 20.18 0.06 -7.71
CA SER A 74 21.60 0.04 -7.97
C SER A 74 21.82 0.57 -9.38
N ASN A 75 22.46 1.74 -9.47
CA ASN A 75 22.92 2.31 -10.72
C ASN A 75 23.83 1.26 -11.37
N LYS A 76 23.42 0.70 -12.50
CA LYS A 76 24.30 -0.04 -13.40
C LYS A 76 24.05 0.45 -14.82
#